data_AF-A0A9W6GE54-F1
#
_entry.id   AF-A0A9W6GE54-F1
#
_cell.length_a   1.000
_cell.length_b   1.000
_cell.length_c   1.000
_cell.angle_alpha   90.00
_cell.angle_beta   90.00
_cell.angle_gamma   90.00
#
_symmetry.space_group_name_H-M   'P 1'
#
loop_
_entity.id
_entity.type
_entity.pdbx_description
1 polymer ?
#
loop_
_entity_poly.entity_id
_entity_poly.type
_entity_poly.pdbx_seq_one_letter_code
_entity_poly.pdbx_strand_id
1 'polypeptide(L)'
;MNTQTSRVRRIAGLTGPLVGVLMMAVLAACGSGGGGSDGETSTPVTSAEPTSAPETTEESTVPEETTPYLDPSLGDSSKPGSSMTISGTIEAGVESGCLVLEFEGTVYGIFGNFDASVVYAGATVTLQGNVDDGMMSTCQQGTPFVVEDARPSD
;
A
#
# COMPACT_ATOMS: atom_id res chain seq x y z
N MET A 1 11.40 -23.81 57.72
CA MET A 1 10.77 -22.51 57.46
C MET A 1 9.70 -22.66 56.38
N ASN A 2 8.45 -22.38 56.76
CA ASN A 2 7.34 -21.75 56.00
C ASN A 2 6.97 -22.25 54.59
N THR A 3 6.06 -23.23 54.58
CA THR A 3 4.72 -23.29 53.94
C THR A 3 4.26 -22.25 52.90
N GLN A 4 3.44 -22.76 51.96
CA GLN A 4 2.25 -22.14 51.32
C GLN A 4 2.49 -21.19 50.11
N THR A 5 1.76 -21.18 49.00
CA THR A 5 0.56 -21.92 48.54
C THR A 5 0.39 -21.65 47.05
N SER A 6 0.06 -22.69 46.29
CA SER A 6 -0.50 -22.56 44.94
C SER A 6 -1.90 -21.93 45.04
N ARG A 7 -2.19 -20.86 44.29
CA ARG A 7 -3.55 -20.31 44.15
C ARG A 7 -3.96 -20.32 42.68
N VAL A 8 -4.52 -21.47 42.31
CA VAL A 8 -5.49 -21.65 41.22
C VAL A 8 -6.58 -20.60 41.36
N ARG A 9 -6.69 -19.66 40.40
CA ARG A 9 -7.82 -18.74 40.35
C ARG A 9 -8.96 -19.41 39.59
N ARG A 10 -9.99 -19.76 40.36
CA ARG A 10 -11.23 -20.39 39.93
C ARG A 10 -11.87 -19.59 38.80
N ILE A 11 -12.15 -20.27 37.70
CA ILE A 11 -13.06 -19.84 36.64
C ILE A 11 -14.46 -19.99 37.23
N ALA A 12 -15.01 -18.90 37.78
CA ALA A 12 -16.39 -18.86 38.21
C ALA A 12 -17.26 -18.64 36.97
N GLY A 13 -18.10 -19.62 36.66
CA GLY A 13 -19.09 -19.53 35.60
C GLY A 13 -20.13 -18.46 35.90
N LEU A 14 -20.49 -17.70 34.86
CA LEU A 14 -21.77 -17.02 34.79
C LEU A 14 -22.56 -17.66 33.64
N THR A 15 -23.34 -18.68 34.01
CA THR A 15 -24.52 -19.11 33.27
C THR A 15 -25.61 -18.05 33.45
N GLY A 16 -26.18 -17.57 32.35
CA GLY A 16 -27.40 -16.76 32.35
C GLY A 16 -28.05 -16.77 30.96
N PRO A 17 -29.17 -17.50 30.75
CA PRO A 17 -29.92 -17.52 29.50
C PRO A 17 -31.05 -16.48 29.54
N LEU A 18 -31.31 -15.77 28.44
CA LEU A 18 -32.60 -15.14 28.16
C LEU A 18 -32.66 -14.70 26.69
N VAL A 19 -33.55 -15.36 25.93
CA VAL A 19 -34.53 -14.73 25.00
C VAL A 19 -33.92 -13.92 23.83
N GLY A 20 -34.01 -14.33 22.56
CA GLY A 20 -35.13 -14.98 21.88
C GLY A 20 -36.11 -13.95 21.32
N VAL A 21 -35.71 -13.12 20.34
CA VAL A 21 -36.52 -12.20 19.52
C VAL A 21 -35.64 -11.89 18.30
N LEU A 22 -36.04 -11.85 17.02
CA LEU A 22 -37.24 -12.15 16.26
C LEU A 22 -36.82 -11.91 14.80
N MET A 23 -37.42 -12.69 13.91
CA MET A 23 -37.42 -12.57 12.45
C MET A 23 -37.60 -11.16 11.87
N MET A 24 -37.17 -11.05 10.60
CA MET A 24 -37.77 -10.27 9.50
C MET A 24 -37.44 -8.77 9.35
N ALA A 25 -36.77 -8.44 8.23
CA ALA A 25 -37.40 -7.69 7.14
C ALA A 25 -36.58 -7.77 5.83
N VAL A 26 -37.26 -8.14 4.75
CA VAL A 26 -36.80 -8.19 3.36
C VAL A 26 -37.33 -6.93 2.63
N LEU A 27 -36.64 -6.51 1.57
CA LEU A 27 -37.04 -5.60 0.47
C LEU A 27 -36.99 -4.08 0.67
N ALA A 28 -36.00 -3.45 0.03
CA ALA A 28 -36.12 -2.21 -0.75
C ALA A 28 -34.79 -1.98 -1.50
N ALA A 29 -34.69 -1.54 -2.75
CA ALA A 29 -35.57 -1.43 -3.89
C ALA A 29 -34.63 -1.20 -5.09
N CYS A 30 -34.96 -1.78 -6.25
CA CYS A 30 -34.32 -1.45 -7.52
C CYS A 30 -34.62 0.02 -7.84
N GLY A 31 -33.60 0.80 -8.18
CA GLY A 31 -33.73 2.19 -8.61
C GLY A 31 -32.91 2.43 -9.88
N SER A 32 -33.47 1.99 -11.01
CA SER A 32 -33.04 2.39 -12.34
C SER A 32 -33.15 3.91 -12.53
N GLY A 33 -32.06 4.53 -12.96
CA GLY A 33 -32.04 5.76 -13.76
C GLY A 33 -30.76 5.67 -14.60
N GLY A 34 -30.78 5.43 -15.91
CA GLY A 34 -31.74 5.93 -16.89
C GLY A 34 -31.29 7.32 -17.31
N GLY A 35 -30.31 7.38 -18.22
CA GLY A 35 -29.75 8.63 -18.73
C GLY A 35 -28.56 8.35 -19.64
N GLY A 36 -28.81 7.63 -20.74
CA GLY A 36 -27.96 7.76 -21.92
C GLY A 36 -28.22 9.10 -22.61
N SER A 37 -27.45 9.33 -23.68
CA SER A 37 -27.63 10.42 -24.65
C SER A 37 -27.15 11.80 -24.15
N ASP A 38 -26.29 12.55 -24.82
CA ASP A 38 -25.69 12.51 -26.16
C ASP A 38 -24.33 13.22 -26.01
N GLY A 39 -23.27 12.83 -26.69
CA GLY A 39 -23.09 13.21 -28.08
C GLY A 39 -22.14 14.41 -28.18
N GLU A 40 -21.18 14.28 -29.08
CA GLU A 40 -20.59 15.42 -29.82
C GLU A 40 -19.59 16.27 -29.00
N THR A 41 -18.34 16.48 -29.39
CA THR A 41 -17.72 16.46 -30.70
C THR A 41 -16.22 16.34 -30.50
N SER A 42 -15.62 15.34 -31.14
CA SER A 42 -14.19 15.26 -31.39
C SER A 42 -13.76 16.51 -32.15
N THR A 43 -12.87 17.31 -31.60
CA THR A 43 -12.19 18.35 -32.35
C THR A 43 -11.29 17.69 -33.41
N PRO A 44 -11.39 18.08 -34.69
CA PRO A 44 -10.50 17.56 -35.71
C PRO A 44 -9.07 18.03 -35.44
N VAL A 45 -8.15 17.07 -35.42
CA VAL A 45 -6.71 17.30 -35.48
C VAL A 45 -6.37 18.14 -36.71
N THR A 46 -5.74 19.29 -36.48
CA THR A 46 -5.20 20.10 -37.58
C THR A 46 -4.00 19.36 -38.18
N SER A 47 -4.14 19.00 -39.45
CA SER A 47 -3.12 18.34 -40.25
C SER A 47 -2.08 19.37 -40.67
N ALA A 48 -0.89 19.30 -40.07
CA ALA A 48 0.29 20.00 -40.58
C ALA A 48 1.14 19.02 -41.39
N GLU A 49 1.01 19.11 -42.70
CA GLU A 49 1.92 18.50 -43.68
C GLU A 49 3.23 19.30 -43.71
N PRO A 50 4.38 18.64 -43.70
CA PRO A 50 5.51 19.18 -44.44
C PRO A 50 5.98 18.20 -45.53
N THR A 51 5.73 18.62 -46.76
CA THR A 51 6.68 18.71 -47.88
C THR A 51 7.77 17.62 -47.97
N SER A 52 7.65 16.76 -48.98
CA SER A 52 8.77 15.98 -49.51
C SER A 52 9.65 16.84 -50.42
N ALA A 53 10.96 16.80 -50.19
CA ALA A 53 11.97 17.09 -51.21
C ALA A 53 13.23 16.23 -50.96
N PRO A 54 14.02 15.92 -52.01
CA PRO A 54 14.72 14.65 -52.12
C PRO A 54 16.22 14.68 -51.81
N GLU A 55 16.70 13.47 -51.50
CA GLU A 55 18.01 12.82 -51.75
C GLU A 55 19.32 13.61 -51.61
N THR A 56 20.23 13.08 -50.78
CA THR A 56 21.66 12.91 -51.11
C THR A 56 22.24 11.75 -50.30
N THR A 57 22.75 10.77 -51.04
CA THR A 57 23.64 9.69 -50.60
C THR A 57 25.02 10.24 -50.33
N GLU A 58 25.46 10.23 -49.07
CA GLU A 58 26.86 10.19 -48.59
C GLU A 58 26.77 9.71 -47.14
N GLU A 59 27.66 8.98 -46.50
CA GLU A 59 28.84 8.21 -46.81
C GLU A 59 29.08 7.40 -45.52
N SER A 60 29.52 6.15 -45.65
CA SER A 60 29.77 5.24 -44.55
C SER A 60 30.81 5.80 -43.59
N THR A 61 30.41 6.07 -42.34
CA THR A 61 31.32 5.97 -41.19
C THR A 61 30.52 5.42 -40.01
N VAL A 62 30.71 4.13 -39.74
CA VAL A 62 30.22 3.45 -38.55
C VAL A 62 30.98 4.03 -37.36
N PRO A 63 30.35 4.75 -36.41
CA PRO A 63 30.98 4.97 -35.12
C PRO A 63 31.02 3.61 -34.42
N GLU A 64 32.21 3.24 -33.96
CA GLU A 64 32.47 2.08 -33.11
C GLU A 64 31.31 1.84 -32.14
N GLU A 65 30.91 0.57 -32.04
CA GLU A 65 30.07 0.06 -30.96
C GLU A 65 30.63 0.59 -29.63
N THR A 66 30.02 1.64 -29.12
CA THR A 66 30.08 1.95 -27.70
C THR A 66 29.24 0.87 -27.06
N THR A 67 29.88 -0.27 -26.75
CA THR A 67 29.39 -1.18 -25.75
C THR A 67 28.96 -0.31 -24.57
N PRO A 68 27.70 -0.34 -24.12
CA PRO A 68 27.34 0.37 -22.91
C PRO A 68 28.17 -0.25 -21.80
N TYR A 69 29.25 0.46 -21.42
CA TYR A 69 30.03 0.12 -20.25
C TYR A 69 29.06 0.37 -19.10
N LEU A 70 28.47 -0.72 -18.59
CA LEU A 70 27.75 -0.71 -17.33
C LEU A 70 28.76 -0.27 -16.28
N ASP A 71 28.82 1.03 -16.02
CA ASP A 71 29.60 1.59 -14.93
C ASP A 71 29.07 0.96 -13.63
N PRO A 72 29.86 0.13 -12.93
CA PRO A 72 29.41 -0.50 -11.70
C PRO A 72 29.23 0.51 -10.56
N SER A 73 29.51 1.80 -10.79
CA SER A 73 29.33 2.88 -9.81
C SER A 73 27.93 3.52 -9.81
N LEU A 74 26.99 3.06 -10.64
CA LEU A 74 25.57 3.49 -10.60
C LEU A 74 24.68 2.65 -9.66
N GLY A 75 25.29 1.93 -8.72
CA GLY A 75 24.60 1.03 -7.80
C GLY A 75 24.54 1.54 -6.36
N ASP A 76 24.12 2.79 -6.13
CA ASP A 76 23.79 3.29 -4.79
C ASP A 76 22.32 3.76 -4.77
N SER A 77 21.41 2.90 -5.24
CA SER A 77 19.95 3.11 -5.14
C SER A 77 19.33 2.38 -3.96
N SER A 78 20.10 2.12 -2.90
CA SER A 78 19.59 1.45 -1.71
C SER A 78 20.24 1.97 -0.45
N LYS A 79 20.45 3.28 -0.34
CA LYS A 79 20.63 3.86 0.98
C LYS A 79 19.26 3.84 1.65
N PRO A 80 19.01 2.98 2.65
CA PRO A 80 17.76 3.03 3.38
C PRO A 80 17.56 4.46 3.89
N GLY A 81 16.33 4.97 3.76
CA GLY A 81 15.98 6.28 4.30
C GLY A 81 16.35 6.39 5.78
N SER A 82 16.47 7.60 6.31
CA SER A 82 16.73 7.79 7.74
C SER A 82 15.65 7.11 8.59
N SER A 83 16.06 6.42 9.65
CA SER A 83 15.15 5.75 10.58
C SER A 83 14.14 6.72 11.17
N MET A 84 12.87 6.35 11.11
CA MET A 84 11.72 7.13 11.53
C MET A 84 10.79 6.26 12.39
N THR A 85 10.04 6.91 13.27
CA THR A 85 8.99 6.26 14.07
C THR A 85 7.65 6.90 13.72
N ILE A 86 6.69 6.07 13.31
CA ILE A 86 5.33 6.47 13.00
C ILE A 86 4.38 5.78 13.99
N SER A 87 3.25 6.41 14.28
CA SER A 87 2.23 5.82 15.17
C SER A 87 0.84 6.18 14.67
N GLY A 88 -0.07 5.24 14.80
CA GLY A 88 -1.42 5.40 14.27
C GLY A 88 -2.20 4.10 14.27
N THR A 89 -3.31 4.10 13.55
CA THR A 89 -4.11 2.90 13.33
C THR A 89 -3.74 2.31 11.98
N ILE A 90 -3.50 1.00 11.95
CA ILE A 90 -3.29 0.26 10.72
C ILE A 90 -4.63 0.10 10.03
N GLU A 91 -4.68 0.40 8.74
CA GLU A 91 -5.85 0.16 7.90
C GLU A 91 -5.53 -0.88 6.83
N ALA A 92 -6.58 -1.52 6.30
CA ALA A 92 -6.43 -2.36 5.13
C ALA A 92 -6.20 -1.47 3.90
N GLY A 93 -5.17 -1.80 3.11
CA GLY A 93 -4.93 -1.18 1.82
C GLY A 93 -5.97 -1.57 0.78
N VAL A 94 -5.92 -0.89 -0.37
CA VAL A 94 -6.84 -1.16 -1.51
C VAL A 94 -6.69 -2.59 -2.05
N GLU A 95 -5.47 -3.13 -2.01
CA GLU A 95 -5.17 -4.48 -2.46
C GLU A 95 -5.18 -5.46 -1.28
N SER A 96 -5.63 -6.70 -1.55
CA SER A 96 -5.79 -7.71 -0.51
C SER A 96 -4.47 -8.01 0.21
N GLY A 97 -4.46 -7.87 1.53
CA GLY A 97 -3.29 -8.16 2.37
C GLY A 97 -2.31 -7.00 2.50
N CYS A 98 -2.52 -5.90 1.77
CA CYS A 98 -1.77 -4.67 2.00
C CYS A 98 -2.24 -3.99 3.28
N LEU A 99 -1.30 -3.43 4.03
CA LEU A 99 -1.56 -2.65 5.23
C LEU A 99 -1.03 -1.25 5.03
N VAL A 100 -1.77 -0.26 5.51
CA VAL A 100 -1.38 1.15 5.43
C VAL A 100 -1.54 1.84 6.78
N LEU A 101 -0.80 2.92 6.99
CA LEU A 101 -0.93 3.79 8.16
C LEU A 101 -0.78 5.23 7.71
N GLU A 102 -1.74 6.08 8.07
CA GLU A 102 -1.61 7.52 7.87
C GLU A 102 -0.85 8.15 9.05
N PHE A 103 0.21 8.89 8.73
CA PHE A 103 0.98 9.65 9.71
C PHE A 103 1.32 11.02 9.12
N GLU A 104 1.00 12.09 9.86
CA GLU A 104 1.22 13.49 9.43
C GLU A 104 0.65 13.82 8.03
N GLY A 105 -0.49 13.23 7.68
CA GLY A 105 -1.16 13.42 6.38
C GLY A 105 -0.51 12.64 5.22
N THR A 106 0.48 11.80 5.49
CA THR A 106 1.10 10.90 4.52
C THR A 106 0.63 9.47 4.78
N VAL A 107 0.18 8.79 3.73
CA VAL A 107 -0.18 7.36 3.81
C VAL A 107 1.08 6.53 3.56
N TYR A 108 1.43 5.68 4.51
CA TYR A 108 2.55 4.75 4.41
C TYR A 108 2.05 3.34 4.16
N GLY A 109 2.60 2.67 3.16
CA GLY A 109 2.42 1.23 2.96
C GLY A 109 3.35 0.46 3.88
N ILE A 110 2.83 -0.49 4.66
CA ILE A 110 3.59 -1.17 5.71
C ILE A 110 4.19 -2.47 5.15
N PHE A 111 5.52 -2.52 5.09
CA PHE A 111 6.30 -3.63 4.54
C PHE A 111 7.33 -4.16 5.54
N GLY A 112 7.96 -5.27 5.20
CA GLY A 112 8.98 -5.92 6.03
C GLY A 112 8.43 -7.10 6.82
N ASN A 113 9.17 -7.51 7.84
CA ASN A 113 8.82 -8.65 8.66
C ASN A 113 8.42 -8.18 10.07
N PHE A 114 7.14 -8.33 10.40
CA PHE A 114 6.56 -7.95 11.68
C PHE A 114 5.59 -9.03 12.17
N ASP A 115 5.27 -9.03 13.46
CA ASP A 115 4.29 -9.95 14.04
C ASP A 115 2.88 -9.56 13.60
N ALA A 116 2.20 -10.43 12.85
CA ALA A 116 0.82 -10.24 12.40
C ALA A 116 -0.20 -10.22 13.56
N SER A 117 0.20 -10.64 14.76
CA SER A 117 -0.61 -10.50 15.99
C SER A 117 -0.59 -9.09 16.56
N VAL A 118 0.39 -8.26 16.14
CA VAL A 118 0.55 -6.85 16.55
C VAL A 118 0.12 -5.91 15.43
N VAL A 119 0.55 -6.19 14.20
CA VAL A 119 0.30 -5.34 13.03
C VAL A 119 -0.75 -6.00 12.14
N TYR A 120 -1.99 -5.56 12.31
CA TYR A 120 -3.15 -6.00 11.51
C TYR A 120 -4.13 -4.84 11.36
N ALA A 121 -5.01 -4.90 10.35
CA ALA A 121 -6.01 -3.86 10.14
C ALA A 121 -6.90 -3.65 11.39
N GLY A 122 -7.00 -2.40 11.83
CA GLY A 122 -7.67 -1.96 13.06
C GLY A 122 -6.77 -1.90 14.29
N ALA A 123 -5.54 -2.41 14.24
CA ALA A 123 -4.60 -2.30 15.35
C ALA A 123 -4.02 -0.88 15.47
N THR A 124 -3.94 -0.35 16.69
CA THR A 124 -3.18 0.88 16.96
C THR A 124 -1.76 0.52 17.38
N VAL A 125 -0.78 1.00 16.64
CA VAL A 125 0.63 0.60 16.78
C VAL A 125 1.59 1.79 16.69
N THR A 126 2.78 1.60 17.27
CA THR A 126 3.98 2.38 16.98
C THR A 126 4.93 1.52 16.17
N LEU A 127 5.31 2.00 14.99
CA LEU A 127 6.26 1.34 14.09
C LEU A 127 7.55 2.15 14.02
N GLN A 128 8.68 1.46 14.08
CA GLN A 128 10.00 2.02 13.80
C GLN A 128 10.57 1.34 12.56
N GLY A 129 11.16 2.12 11.67
CA GLY A 129 11.58 1.64 10.37
C GLY A 129 12.08 2.78 9.48
N ASN A 130 12.10 2.54 8.17
CA ASN A 130 12.61 3.51 7.20
C ASN A 130 11.68 3.60 5.99
N VAL A 131 11.65 4.77 5.36
CA VAL A 131 11.04 4.93 4.04
C VAL A 131 12.00 4.39 2.98
N ASP A 132 11.46 3.61 2.04
CA ASP A 132 12.19 3.09 0.89
C ASP A 132 11.44 3.43 -0.41
N ASP A 133 11.67 4.63 -0.94
CA ASP A 133 11.05 5.11 -2.18
C ASP A 133 11.48 4.31 -3.42
N GLY A 134 12.60 3.57 -3.33
CA GLY A 134 13.11 2.72 -4.39
C GLY A 134 12.53 1.29 -4.37
N MET A 135 11.76 0.94 -3.33
CA MET A 135 11.22 -0.40 -3.16
C MET A 135 10.24 -0.74 -4.29
N MET A 136 10.50 -1.86 -4.97
CA MET A 136 9.50 -2.49 -5.82
C MET A 136 8.39 -3.06 -4.94
N SER A 137 7.21 -2.43 -5.00
CA SER A 137 6.04 -2.77 -4.21
C SER A 137 4.97 -3.44 -5.08
N THR A 138 4.24 -4.39 -4.48
CA THR A 138 2.97 -4.88 -5.06
C THR A 138 1.77 -4.08 -4.58
N CYS A 139 1.86 -3.43 -3.42
CA CYS A 139 0.82 -2.53 -2.95
C CYS A 139 0.99 -1.17 -3.65
N GLN A 140 0.02 -0.81 -4.48
CA GLN A 140 -0.01 0.43 -5.26
C GLN A 140 -0.53 1.62 -4.43
N GLN A 141 -0.39 1.56 -3.11
CA GLN A 141 -0.87 2.59 -2.20
C GLN A 141 0.15 2.92 -1.12
N GLY A 142 0.36 4.23 -0.95
CA GLY A 142 1.21 4.80 0.09
C GLY A 142 2.70 4.78 -0.24
N THR A 143 3.47 5.52 0.55
CA THR A 143 4.92 5.50 0.53
C THR A 143 5.43 4.24 1.24
N PRO A 144 6.28 3.39 0.63
CA PRO A 144 6.77 2.18 1.29
C PRO A 144 7.53 2.50 2.57
N PHE A 145 7.07 1.93 3.68
CA PHE A 145 7.69 2.00 4.99
C PHE A 145 8.07 0.58 5.44
N VAL A 146 9.38 0.33 5.51
CA VAL A 146 9.93 -0.96 5.92
C VAL A 146 10.09 -0.99 7.42
N VAL A 147 9.29 -1.83 8.07
CA VAL A 147 9.25 -1.98 9.52
C VAL A 147 10.46 -2.77 10.00
N GLU A 148 11.15 -2.22 11.00
CA GLU A 148 12.23 -2.87 11.74
C GLU A 148 11.76 -3.33 13.13
N ASP A 149 10.90 -2.54 13.78
CA ASP A 149 10.29 -2.87 15.07
C ASP A 149 8.83 -2.41 15.10
N ALA A 150 7.97 -3.20 15.75
CA ALA A 150 6.55 -2.92 15.88
C ALA A 150 6.07 -3.26 17.28
N ARG A 151 5.28 -2.35 17.86
CA ARG A 151 4.67 -2.54 19.17
C ARG A 151 3.26 -1.96 19.22
N PRO A 152 2.36 -2.52 20.05
CA PRO A 152 1.07 -1.89 20.33
C PRO A 152 1.24 -0.47 20.88
N SER A 153 0.35 0.43 20.51
CA SER A 153 0.23 1.75 21.15
C SER A 153 -0.54 1.61 22.47
N ASP A 154 -0.03 2.26 23.52
CA ASP A 154 -0.67 2.32 24.85
C ASP A 154 -1.90 3.25 24.85
#